data_AF-A0A7C3YP68-F1
#
_entry.id   AF-A0A7C3YP68-F1
#
_cell.length_a   1.000
_cell.length_b   1.000
_cell.length_c   1.000
_cell.angle_alpha   90.00
_cell.angle_beta   90.00
_cell.angle_gamma   90.00
#
_symmetry.space_group_name_H-M   'P 1'
#
loop_
_entity.id
_entity.type
_entity.pdbx_description
1 polymer ?
#
loop_
_entity_poly.entity_id
_entity_poly.type
_entity_poly.pdbx_seq_one_letter_code
_entity_poly.pdbx_strand_id
1 'polypeptide(L)'
;MESNNKKYNQSFLNLVFLLSASAWQSLGKIPNPVTNKIEKDLDNAKTVIDTLEMLKEKTRGNLTPEEEKFISNTLADLQLNYVDELNRSTVEQSEKKNGNKETK
;
A
#
# COMPACT_ATOMS: atom_id res chain seq x y z
N MET A 1 1.20 -29.01 -18.55
CA MET A 1 2.17 -28.27 -17.72
C MET A 1 2.04 -26.76 -17.92
N GLU A 2 1.84 -26.26 -19.15
CA GLU A 2 1.63 -24.83 -19.45
C GLU A 2 0.39 -24.21 -18.76
N SER A 3 -0.72 -24.94 -18.66
CA SER A 3 -1.95 -24.42 -18.04
C SER A 3 -1.79 -24.06 -16.55
N ASN A 4 -0.94 -24.80 -15.83
CA ASN A 4 -0.69 -24.53 -14.41
C ASN A 4 0.18 -23.28 -14.23
N ASN A 5 1.17 -23.07 -15.11
CA ASN A 5 2.04 -21.90 -15.04
C ASN A 5 1.23 -20.60 -15.27
N LYS A 6 0.34 -20.59 -16.27
CA LYS A 6 -0.58 -19.46 -16.50
C LYS A 6 -1.48 -19.18 -15.29
N LYS A 7 -1.99 -20.23 -14.63
CA LYS A 7 -2.80 -20.09 -13.41
C LYS A 7 -1.98 -19.49 -12.25
N TYR A 8 -0.73 -19.91 -12.07
CA TYR A 8 0.12 -19.38 -11.01
C TYR A 8 0.50 -17.92 -11.26
N ASN A 9 0.80 -17.55 -12.50
CA ASN A 9 1.08 -16.15 -12.83
C ASN A 9 -0.11 -15.25 -12.54
N GLN A 10 -1.32 -15.67 -12.94
CA GLN A 10 -2.54 -14.92 -12.61
C GLN A 10 -2.77 -14.83 -11.10
N SER A 11 -2.46 -15.91 -10.36
CA SER A 11 -2.63 -15.94 -8.91
C SER A 11 -1.65 -14.99 -8.21
N PHE A 12 -0.41 -14.86 -8.71
CA PHE A 12 0.56 -13.89 -8.22
C PHE A 12 0.09 -12.45 -8.47
N LEU A 13 -0.35 -12.12 -9.69
CA LEU A 13 -0.88 -10.79 -10.00
C LEU A 13 -2.09 -10.45 -9.11
N ASN A 14 -2.99 -11.41 -8.88
CA ASN A 14 -4.13 -11.23 -8.00
C ASN A 14 -3.70 -11.00 -6.54
N LEU A 15 -2.67 -11.69 -6.05
CA LEU A 15 -2.13 -11.48 -4.70
C LEU A 15 -1.56 -10.06 -4.55
N VAL A 16 -0.75 -9.61 -5.51
CA VAL A 16 -0.19 -8.25 -5.51
C VAL A 16 -1.32 -7.21 -5.55
N PHE A 17 -2.36 -7.44 -6.35
CA PHE A 17 -3.54 -6.57 -6.40
C PHE A 17 -4.31 -6.51 -5.07
N LEU A 18 -4.52 -7.64 -4.39
CA LEU A 18 -5.22 -7.68 -3.12
C LEU A 18 -4.44 -6.93 -2.02
N LEU A 19 -3.13 -7.12 -1.97
CA LEU A 19 -2.26 -6.41 -1.05
C LEU A 19 -2.23 -4.91 -1.36
N SER A 20 -2.14 -4.53 -2.64
CA SER A 20 -2.14 -3.10 -3.01
C SER A 20 -3.45 -2.41 -2.66
N ALA A 21 -4.60 -3.06 -2.89
CA ALA A 21 -5.89 -2.54 -2.47
C ALA A 21 -5.96 -2.31 -0.95
N SER A 22 -5.44 -3.24 -0.14
CA SER A 22 -5.35 -3.08 1.31
C SER A 22 -4.45 -1.90 1.72
N ALA A 23 -3.32 -1.70 1.03
CA ALA A 23 -2.46 -0.54 1.26
C ALA A 23 -3.17 0.78 0.89
N TRP A 24 -3.84 0.84 -0.26
CA TRP A 24 -4.62 2.02 -0.68
C TRP A 24 -5.73 2.38 0.29
N GLN A 25 -6.39 1.37 0.86
CA GLN A 25 -7.41 1.54 1.89
C GLN A 25 -6.78 2.13 3.15
N SER A 26 -5.64 1.59 3.59
CA SER A 26 -4.92 2.04 4.78
C SER A 26 -4.33 3.46 4.60
N LEU A 27 -4.00 3.86 3.37
CA LEU A 27 -3.63 5.23 3.03
C LEU A 27 -4.83 6.20 3.07
N GLY A 28 -6.06 5.71 3.27
CA GLY A 28 -7.28 6.53 3.23
C GLY A 28 -7.63 7.04 1.82
N LYS A 29 -7.08 6.43 0.76
CA LYS A 29 -7.36 6.81 -0.63
C LYS A 29 -8.62 6.15 -1.19
N ILE A 30 -8.99 5.00 -0.63
CA ILE A 30 -10.23 4.29 -0.99
C ILE A 30 -11.03 3.98 0.28
N PRO A 31 -12.38 3.98 0.20
CA PRO A 31 -13.21 3.62 1.34
C PRO A 31 -13.09 2.13 1.66
N ASN A 32 -13.17 1.81 2.95
CA ASN A 32 -13.33 0.42 3.40
C ASN A 32 -14.65 -0.15 2.84
N PRO A 33 -14.64 -1.25 2.07
CA PRO A 33 -15.85 -1.79 1.43
C PRO A 33 -16.87 -2.34 2.43
N VAL A 34 -16.47 -2.62 3.68
CA VAL A 34 -17.34 -3.14 4.74
C VAL A 34 -17.93 -2.00 5.56
N THR A 35 -17.12 -1.03 5.97
CA THR A 35 -17.56 0.06 6.85
C THR A 35 -18.02 1.30 6.10
N ASN A 36 -17.72 1.40 4.80
CA ASN A 36 -17.86 2.60 3.96
C ASN A 36 -17.13 3.84 4.53
N LYS A 37 -16.21 3.65 5.47
CA LYS A 37 -15.40 4.72 6.05
C LYS A 37 -14.06 4.81 5.37
N ILE A 38 -13.59 6.03 5.17
CA ILE A 38 -12.21 6.32 4.83
C ILE A 38 -11.45 6.37 6.15
N GLU A 39 -10.65 5.34 6.41
CA GLU A 39 -9.85 5.21 7.62
C GLU A 39 -8.37 5.23 7.22
N LYS A 40 -7.64 6.26 7.67
CA LYS A 40 -6.20 6.42 7.42
C LYS A 40 -5.44 5.75 8.56
N ASP A 41 -4.72 4.67 8.23
CA ASP A 41 -3.82 3.93 9.10
C ASP A 41 -2.47 3.76 8.38
N LEU A 42 -1.56 4.69 8.65
CA LEU A 42 -0.24 4.70 8.02
C LEU A 42 0.66 3.55 8.51
N ASP A 43 0.46 3.06 9.73
CA ASP A 43 1.26 1.94 10.25
C ASP A 43 0.89 0.64 9.53
N ASN A 44 -0.41 0.42 9.30
CA ASN A 44 -0.87 -0.69 8.48
C ASN A 44 -0.45 -0.53 7.01
N ALA A 45 -0.57 0.67 6.43
CA ALA A 45 -0.10 0.93 5.07
C ALA A 45 1.39 0.57 4.90
N LYS A 46 2.23 0.99 5.85
CA LYS A 46 3.65 0.65 5.84
C LYS A 46 3.89 -0.85 5.91
N THR A 47 3.19 -1.55 6.80
CA THR A 47 3.32 -3.01 6.97
C THR A 47 3.02 -3.75 5.66
N VAL A 48 1.98 -3.33 4.93
CA VAL A 48 1.62 -3.93 3.65
C VAL A 48 2.65 -3.59 2.56
N ILE A 49 3.17 -2.36 2.51
CA ILE A 49 4.22 -1.95 1.58
C ILE A 49 5.50 -2.77 1.81
N ASP A 50 5.94 -2.90 3.07
CA ASP A 50 7.11 -3.70 3.45
C ASP A 50 6.90 -5.18 3.04
N THR A 51 5.67 -5.69 3.17
CA THR A 51 5.33 -7.06 2.75
C THR A 51 5.43 -7.23 1.22
N LEU A 52 4.95 -6.25 0.45
CA LEU A 52 5.09 -6.25 -1.01
C LEU A 52 6.56 -6.16 -1.45
N GLU A 53 7.36 -5.35 -0.77
CA GLU A 53 8.80 -5.23 -1.01
C GLU A 53 9.52 -6.55 -0.73
N MET A 54 9.23 -7.16 0.42
CA MET A 54 9.73 -8.49 0.77
C MET A 54 9.33 -9.53 -0.28
N LEU A 55 8.08 -9.51 -0.75
CA LEU A 55 7.60 -10.44 -1.78
C LEU A 55 8.39 -10.29 -3.08
N LYS A 56 8.60 -9.06 -3.55
CA LYS A 56 9.43 -8.77 -4.73
C LYS A 56 10.84 -9.35 -4.57
N GLU A 57 11.49 -9.10 -3.43
CA GLU A 57 12.86 -9.57 -3.18
C GLU A 57 12.95 -11.09 -3.07
N LYS A 58 12.02 -11.73 -2.35
CA LYS A 58 12.00 -13.18 -2.16
C LYS A 58 11.63 -13.97 -3.42
N THR A 59 10.95 -13.34 -4.38
CA THR A 59 10.53 -13.98 -5.63
C THR A 59 11.42 -13.63 -6.82
N ARG A 60 12.47 -12.81 -6.61
CA ARG A 60 13.41 -12.39 -7.67
C ARG A 60 13.99 -13.61 -8.40
N GLY A 61 14.00 -13.53 -9.73
CA GLY A 61 14.46 -14.61 -10.61
C GLY A 61 13.41 -15.69 -10.89
N ASN A 62 12.24 -15.64 -10.22
CA ASN A 62 11.10 -16.51 -10.49
C ASN A 62 9.89 -15.75 -11.06
N LEU A 63 10.01 -14.44 -11.26
CA LEU A 63 8.99 -13.59 -11.85
C LEU A 63 9.13 -13.54 -13.37
N THR A 64 8.01 -13.54 -14.07
CA THR A 64 7.93 -13.13 -15.47
C THR A 64 8.12 -11.61 -15.59
N PRO A 65 8.49 -11.10 -16.78
CA PRO A 65 8.65 -9.66 -17.00
C PRO A 65 7.38 -8.84 -16.68
N GLU A 66 6.20 -9.43 -16.90
CA GLU A 66 4.92 -8.80 -16.59
C GLU A 66 4.73 -8.66 -15.06
N GLU A 67 4.97 -9.72 -14.31
CA GLU A 67 4.84 -9.75 -12.85
C GLU A 67 5.83 -8.80 -12.19
N GLU A 68 7.09 -8.80 -12.64
CA GLU A 68 8.13 -7.91 -12.12
C GLU A 68 7.81 -6.43 -12.36
N LYS A 69 7.29 -6.11 -13.55
CA LYS A 69 6.83 -4.76 -13.88
C LYS A 69 5.62 -4.37 -13.02
N PHE A 70 4.66 -5.27 -12.86
CA PHE A 70 3.44 -5.00 -12.09
C PHE A 70 3.73 -4.72 -10.61
N ILE A 71 4.52 -5.58 -9.95
CA ILE A 71 4.87 -5.39 -8.54
C ILE A 71 5.75 -4.15 -8.33
N SER A 72 6.68 -3.87 -9.26
CA SER A 72 7.55 -2.69 -9.15
C SER A 72 6.79 -1.38 -9.30
N ASN A 73 5.88 -1.27 -10.27
CA ASN A 73 5.04 -0.09 -10.43
C ASN A 73 4.12 0.11 -9.22
N THR A 74 3.49 -0.98 -8.77
CA THR A 74 2.62 -0.95 -7.58
C THR A 74 3.36 -0.45 -6.34
N LEU A 75 4.58 -0.94 -6.10
CA LEU A 75 5.41 -0.48 -4.98
C LEU A 75 5.77 0.99 -5.10
N ALA A 76 6.19 1.45 -6.28
CA ALA A 76 6.56 2.84 -6.50
C ALA A 76 5.37 3.78 -6.20
N ASP A 77 4.18 3.47 -6.73
CA ASP A 77 2.98 4.28 -6.51
C ASP A 77 2.59 4.33 -5.03
N LEU A 78 2.63 3.19 -4.33
CA LEU A 78 2.31 3.10 -2.92
C LEU A 78 3.31 3.85 -2.04
N GLN A 79 4.61 3.73 -2.32
CA GLN A 79 5.67 4.41 -1.57
C GLN A 79 5.57 5.93 -1.72
N LEU A 80 5.34 6.43 -2.94
CA LEU A 80 5.15 7.86 -3.19
C LEU A 80 3.94 8.39 -2.40
N ASN A 81 2.80 7.69 -2.49
CA ASN A 81 1.59 8.11 -1.77
C ASN A 81 1.74 7.99 -0.25
N TYR A 82 2.48 7.00 0.24
CA TYR A 82 2.78 6.87 1.66
C TYR A 82 3.58 8.05 2.19
N VAL A 83 4.63 8.47 1.47
CA VAL A 83 5.43 9.64 1.85
C VAL A 83 4.59 10.91 1.83
N ASP A 84 3.75 11.09 0.80
CA ASP A 84 2.83 12.23 0.71
C ASP A 84 1.86 12.30 1.90
N GLU A 85 1.25 11.17 2.27
CA GLU A 85 0.33 11.11 3.41
C GLU A 85 1.02 11.21 4.76
N LEU A 86 2.26 10.72 4.89
CA LEU A 86 3.08 10.89 6.08
C LEU A 86 3.35 12.39 6.31
N ASN A 87 3.76 13.11 5.25
CA ASN A 87 3.97 14.55 5.30
C ASN A 87 2.68 15.29 5.71
N ARG A 88 1.52 14.96 5.11
CA ARG A 88 0.23 15.56 5.48
C ARG A 88 -0.15 15.32 6.95
N SER A 89 0.10 14.11 7.45
CA SER A 89 -0.20 13.74 8.84
C SER A 89 0.65 14.50 9.85
N THR A 90 1.90 14.84 9.52
CA THR A 90 2.75 15.68 10.38
C THR A 90 2.22 17.11 10.51
N VAL A 91 1.66 17.67 9.43
CA VAL A 91 1.03 19.00 9.41
C VAL A 91 -0.23 19.01 10.27
N GLU A 92 -1.12 18.03 10.09
CA GLU A 92 -2.38 17.90 10.86
C GLU A 92 -2.16 17.79 12.38
N GLN A 93 -1.09 17.14 12.83
CA GLN A 93 -0.77 17.02 14.25
C GLN A 93 -0.17 18.31 14.85
N SER A 94 0.57 19.09 14.04
CA SER A 94 1.17 20.35 14.47
C SER A 94 0.13 21.46 14.68
N GLU A 95 -0.91 21.52 13.83
CA GLU A 95 -2.01 22.48 13.95
C GLU A 95 -2.89 22.19 15.18
N LYS A 96 -3.18 20.92 15.47
CA LYS A 96 -3.94 20.52 16.67
C LYS A 96 -3.21 20.84 17.98
N LYS A 97 -1.88 20.86 18.01
CA LYS A 97 -1.09 21.23 19.21
C LYS A 97 -1.05 22.74 19.48
N ASN A 98 -1.15 23.58 18.44
CA ASN A 98 -1.10 25.03 18.60
C ASN A 98 -2.45 25.65 18.99
N GLY A 99 -3.59 25.02 18.66
CA GLY A 99 -4.91 25.51 19.05
C GLY A 99 -5.27 25.39 20.54
N ASN A 100 -4.47 24.69 21.36
CA ASN A 100 -4.78 24.43 22.77
C ASN A 100 -3.96 25.29 23.77
N LYS A 101 -3.30 26.36 23.29
CA LYS A 101 -2.48 27.27 24.13
C LYS A 101 -3.10 28.64 24.44
N GLU A 102 -4.27 28.99 23.88
CA GLU A 102 -4.91 30.30 24.10
C GLU A 102 -6.22 30.18 24.89
N THR A 103 -6.17 29.66 26.12
CA THR A 103 -7.20 29.91 27.14
C THR A 103 -6.66 29.52 28.51
N LYS A 104 -5.89 30.44 29.12
CA LYS A 104 -5.78 30.50 30.57
C LYS A 104 -5.55 31.92 31.03
#